data_AF-A0A3P1VSZ2-F1
#
_entry.id   AF-A0A3P1VSZ2-F1
#
_cell.length_a   1.000
_cell.length_b   1.000
_cell.length_c   1.000
_cell.angle_alpha   90.00
_cell.angle_beta   90.00
_cell.angle_gamma   90.00
#
_symmetry.space_group_name_H-M   'P 1'
#
loop_
_entity.id
_entity.type
_entity.pdbx_description
1 polymer ?
#
loop_
_entity_poly.entity_id
_entity_poly.type
_entity_poly.pdbx_seq_one_letter_code
_entity_poly.pdbx_strand_id
1 'polypeptide(L)'
;DIKQENKETKNVEDIKTKEIGINITGTLDNTKGIIRGREITIGGNLTGNSKGKIDSIGALTLTGKIIDNKNGVIKGNIKKINSDKLINDEGQLLSNEKMEGIIKETSNIRGEISGNEGIKLIGEKLNNLTGVIRSNKKIDLDVKDTRNVKGYILSDGLTKEDVKEETKEKKEQKNNEDIKNKEIGINITGTLDNREGVIRGREITIGGNLTGNSKGKIDSIGALTLTGKI
;
A
#
# COMPACT_ATOMS: atom_id res chain seq x y z
N ASP A 1 10.48 68.43 -28.97
CA ASP A 1 10.76 66.97 -29.00
C ASP A 1 11.97 66.71 -28.13
N ILE A 2 11.90 65.93 -27.04
CA ILE A 2 11.78 64.47 -27.04
C ILE A 2 10.93 64.04 -25.83
N LYS A 3 9.88 63.25 -26.09
CA LYS A 3 9.07 62.55 -25.06
C LYS A 3 9.88 61.38 -24.50
N GLN A 4 10.00 61.30 -23.19
CA GLN A 4 10.56 60.14 -22.49
C GLN A 4 9.38 59.21 -22.13
N GLU A 5 9.29 58.08 -22.85
CA GLU A 5 8.35 56.99 -22.55
C GLU A 5 8.76 56.29 -21.24
N ASN A 6 7.97 56.46 -20.18
CA ASN A 6 7.99 55.54 -19.05
C ASN A 6 7.25 54.26 -19.45
N LYS A 7 8.00 53.25 -19.89
CA LYS A 7 7.53 51.86 -19.92
C LYS A 7 7.54 51.32 -18.49
N GLU A 8 6.45 51.54 -17.76
CA GLU A 8 6.12 50.67 -16.62
C GLU A 8 5.66 49.31 -17.17
N THR A 9 6.62 48.44 -17.47
CA THR A 9 6.37 47.00 -17.51
C THR A 9 5.99 46.56 -16.11
N LYS A 10 4.69 46.48 -15.83
CA LYS A 10 4.18 45.74 -14.68
C LYS A 10 4.71 44.31 -14.81
N ASN A 11 5.65 43.96 -13.94
CA ASN A 11 5.97 42.57 -13.62
C ASN A 11 4.66 41.89 -13.23
N VAL A 12 4.07 41.18 -14.18
CA VAL A 12 3.19 40.07 -13.87
C VAL A 12 4.14 39.01 -13.31
N GLU A 13 4.51 39.16 -12.04
CA GLU A 13 5.04 38.04 -11.28
C GLU A 13 4.05 36.91 -11.50
N ASP A 14 4.57 35.80 -12.04
CA ASP A 14 3.90 34.52 -12.09
C ASP A 14 3.24 34.28 -10.73
N ILE A 15 1.93 34.57 -10.64
CA ILE A 15 1.09 33.92 -9.66
C ILE A 15 1.02 32.48 -10.16
N LYS A 16 2.08 31.72 -9.90
CA LYS A 16 1.99 30.28 -9.72
C LYS A 16 0.91 30.14 -8.68
N THR A 17 -0.30 29.81 -9.12
CA THR A 17 -1.33 29.24 -8.27
C THR A 17 -0.71 28.01 -7.64
N LYS A 18 -0.07 28.20 -6.49
CA LYS A 18 0.44 27.15 -5.63
C LYS A 18 -0.81 26.44 -5.17
N GLU A 19 -1.17 25.36 -5.85
CA GLU A 19 -2.37 24.60 -5.52
C GLU A 19 -2.31 24.27 -4.03
N ILE A 20 -3.28 24.79 -3.29
CA ILE A 20 -3.31 24.68 -1.84
C ILE A 20 -3.72 23.23 -1.54
N GLY A 21 -2.76 22.42 -1.10
CA GLY A 21 -3.05 21.10 -0.54
C GLY A 21 -3.90 21.20 0.73
N ILE A 22 -4.62 20.13 1.07
CA ILE A 22 -5.35 20.00 2.33
C ILE A 22 -4.37 19.55 3.41
N ASN A 23 -4.26 20.33 4.49
CA ASN A 23 -3.45 19.94 5.65
C ASN A 23 -4.32 19.94 6.91
N ILE A 24 -4.50 18.78 7.52
CA ILE A 24 -5.29 18.57 8.74
C ILE A 24 -4.34 18.12 9.84
N THR A 25 -4.02 18.99 10.79
CA THR A 25 -3.03 18.73 11.85
C THR A 25 -3.63 18.20 13.16
N GLY A 26 -4.96 18.16 13.26
CA GLY A 26 -5.70 17.69 14.43
C GLY A 26 -6.24 16.27 14.27
N THR A 27 -6.98 15.82 15.27
CA THR A 27 -7.78 14.59 15.16
C THR A 27 -8.89 14.79 14.12
N LEU A 28 -9.06 13.80 13.26
CA LEU A 28 -10.05 13.77 12.20
C LEU A 28 -11.00 12.59 12.38
N ASP A 29 -12.29 12.85 12.29
CA ASP A 29 -13.30 11.83 11.98
C ASP A 29 -13.90 12.18 10.61
N ASN A 30 -13.72 11.28 9.64
CA ASN A 30 -14.26 11.38 8.29
C ASN A 30 -15.34 10.31 8.04
N THR A 31 -16.01 9.83 9.09
CA THR A 31 -17.13 8.87 8.97
C THR A 31 -18.21 9.42 8.05
N LYS A 32 -18.53 8.67 6.99
CA LYS A 32 -19.44 9.06 5.89
C LYS A 32 -19.06 10.35 5.16
N GLY A 33 -17.89 10.92 5.47
CA GLY A 33 -17.39 12.15 4.89
C GLY A 33 -16.64 11.90 3.58
N ILE A 34 -16.39 12.98 2.84
CA ILE A 34 -15.61 12.96 1.62
C ILE A 34 -14.58 14.09 1.68
N ILE A 35 -13.30 13.73 1.60
CA ILE A 35 -12.20 14.67 1.45
C ILE A 35 -11.58 14.42 0.09
N ARG A 36 -11.58 15.44 -0.79
CA ARG A 36 -10.91 15.39 -2.09
C ARG A 36 -9.98 16.59 -2.21
N GLY A 37 -8.76 16.35 -2.68
CA GLY A 37 -7.75 17.40 -2.84
C GLY A 37 -6.64 16.98 -3.79
N ARG A 38 -5.83 17.93 -4.21
CA ARG A 38 -4.64 17.62 -5.02
C ARG A 38 -3.57 16.94 -4.21
N GLU A 39 -3.21 17.54 -3.09
CA GLU A 39 -2.35 16.94 -2.09
C GLU A 39 -3.11 16.95 -0.77
N ILE A 40 -2.98 15.88 0.01
CA ILE A 40 -3.65 15.75 1.30
C ILE A 40 -2.62 15.28 2.32
N THR A 41 -2.53 16.00 3.43
CA THR A 41 -1.79 15.59 4.62
C THR A 41 -2.74 15.50 5.79
N ILE A 42 -2.86 14.31 6.37
CA ILE A 42 -3.51 14.10 7.67
C ILE A 42 -2.38 13.98 8.70
N GLY A 43 -2.05 15.11 9.32
CA GLY A 43 -1.04 15.33 10.35
C GLY A 43 -1.50 15.06 11.78
N GLY A 44 -2.48 14.18 11.97
CA GLY A 44 -3.04 13.81 13.28
C GLY A 44 -3.79 12.48 13.21
N ASN A 45 -4.41 12.06 14.31
CA ASN A 45 -5.15 10.79 14.34
C ASN A 45 -6.34 10.83 13.37
N LEU A 46 -6.45 9.84 12.48
CA LEU A 46 -7.69 9.55 11.80
C LEU A 46 -8.45 8.56 12.68
N THR A 47 -9.44 9.06 13.43
CA THR A 47 -10.20 8.27 14.41
C THR A 47 -11.39 7.52 13.81
N GLY A 48 -11.74 7.81 12.56
CA GLY A 48 -12.76 7.08 11.83
C GLY A 48 -12.83 7.50 10.37
N ASN A 49 -13.05 6.52 9.49
CA ASN A 49 -13.34 6.74 8.07
C ASN A 49 -14.43 5.79 7.57
N SER A 50 -15.30 5.30 8.46
CA SER A 50 -16.32 4.31 8.10
C SER A 50 -17.31 4.88 7.09
N LYS A 51 -17.45 4.22 5.93
CA LYS A 51 -18.18 4.72 4.76
C LYS A 51 -17.68 6.07 4.25
N GLY A 52 -16.53 6.53 4.73
CA GLY A 52 -15.87 7.75 4.35
C GLY A 52 -14.90 7.53 3.20
N LYS A 53 -14.57 8.61 2.51
CA LYS A 53 -13.62 8.62 1.40
C LYS A 53 -12.60 9.73 1.56
N ILE A 54 -11.32 9.39 1.44
CA ILE A 54 -10.21 10.34 1.27
C ILE A 54 -9.60 10.05 -0.10
N ASP A 55 -9.63 11.03 -1.01
CA ASP A 55 -9.25 10.88 -2.41
C ASP A 55 -8.27 12.00 -2.81
N SER A 56 -6.98 11.67 -2.86
CA SER A 56 -5.94 12.58 -3.35
C SER A 56 -5.59 12.24 -4.79
N ILE A 57 -5.56 13.24 -5.67
CA ILE A 57 -5.07 13.04 -7.05
C ILE A 57 -3.54 13.12 -7.16
N GLY A 58 -2.87 13.55 -6.08
CA GLY A 58 -1.41 13.66 -5.95
C GLY A 58 -0.94 13.06 -4.64
N ALA A 59 0.01 13.72 -3.98
CA ALA A 59 0.62 13.21 -2.75
C ALA A 59 -0.41 13.06 -1.63
N LEU A 60 -0.36 11.92 -0.94
CA LEU A 60 -1.15 11.65 0.25
C LEU A 60 -0.22 11.17 1.38
N THR A 61 -0.24 11.89 2.49
CA THR A 61 0.53 11.56 3.70
C THR A 61 -0.43 11.38 4.88
N LEU A 62 -0.26 10.27 5.60
CA LEU A 62 -1.01 9.96 6.81
C LEU A 62 -0.02 9.82 7.97
N THR A 63 -0.17 10.65 9.00
CA THR A 63 0.66 10.57 10.21
C THR A 63 -0.21 10.76 11.44
N GLY A 64 -0.07 9.88 12.42
CA GLY A 64 -0.81 9.95 13.67
C GLY A 64 -0.58 8.69 14.48
N LYS A 65 -0.97 8.65 15.75
CA LYS A 65 -0.85 7.42 16.54
C LYS A 65 -1.76 6.34 15.98
N ILE A 66 -2.99 6.73 15.59
CA ILE A 66 -3.99 5.82 15.04
C ILE A 66 -4.47 6.36 13.69
N ILE A 67 -4.51 5.47 12.70
CA ILE A 67 -5.18 5.67 11.42
C ILE A 67 -6.27 4.60 11.29
N ASP A 68 -7.52 4.97 11.53
CA ASP A 68 -8.69 4.11 11.42
C ASP A 68 -9.39 4.33 10.07
N ASN A 69 -9.11 3.43 9.13
CA ASN A 69 -9.75 3.32 7.82
C ASN A 69 -10.78 2.18 7.76
N LYS A 70 -11.33 1.75 8.90
CA LYS A 70 -12.29 0.64 8.93
C LYS A 70 -13.52 0.97 8.07
N ASN A 71 -13.92 0.07 7.17
CA ASN A 71 -15.05 0.27 6.23
C ASN A 71 -14.92 1.54 5.36
N GLY A 72 -13.72 2.09 5.23
CA GLY A 72 -13.45 3.34 4.51
C GLY A 72 -12.65 3.12 3.24
N VAL A 73 -12.52 4.19 2.45
CA VAL A 73 -11.63 4.22 1.29
C VAL A 73 -10.65 5.36 1.44
N ILE A 74 -9.37 5.05 1.33
CA ILE A 74 -8.28 6.01 1.20
C ILE A 74 -7.56 5.73 -0.11
N LYS A 75 -7.54 6.70 -1.01
CA LYS A 75 -6.95 6.58 -2.34
C LYS A 75 -6.07 7.79 -2.66
N GLY A 76 -4.94 7.55 -3.34
CA GLY A 76 -4.10 8.60 -3.91
C GLY A 76 -2.67 8.15 -4.15
N ASN A 77 -1.71 9.06 -4.24
CA ASN A 77 -0.29 8.68 -4.29
C ASN A 77 0.20 8.65 -2.84
N ILE A 78 -0.07 7.54 -2.14
CA ILE A 78 0.19 7.40 -0.71
C ILE A 78 1.69 7.27 -0.49
N LYS A 79 2.36 8.41 -0.32
CA LYS A 79 3.83 8.46 -0.21
C LYS A 79 4.30 7.89 1.12
N LYS A 80 3.56 8.21 2.19
CA LYS A 80 3.96 7.89 3.56
C LYS A 80 2.76 7.61 4.46
N ILE A 81 2.87 6.54 5.23
CA ILE A 81 2.07 6.29 6.42
C ILE A 81 3.03 6.20 7.61
N ASN A 82 2.79 6.95 8.67
CA ASN A 82 3.54 6.83 9.91
C ASN A 82 2.58 6.77 11.10
N SER A 83 2.48 5.60 11.73
CA SER A 83 1.56 5.42 12.84
C SER A 83 1.94 4.32 13.81
N ASP A 84 1.40 4.39 15.02
CA ASP A 84 1.47 3.24 15.93
C ASP A 84 0.51 2.14 15.44
N LYS A 85 -0.69 2.52 15.00
CA LYS A 85 -1.71 1.57 14.55
C LYS A 85 -2.41 2.01 13.27
N LEU A 86 -2.42 1.13 12.26
CA LEU A 86 -3.27 1.22 11.08
C LEU A 86 -4.38 0.16 11.18
N ILE A 87 -5.64 0.59 11.12
CA ILE A 87 -6.80 -0.29 11.03
C ILE A 87 -7.40 -0.13 9.64
N ASN A 88 -7.21 -1.12 8.78
CA ASN A 88 -7.77 -1.18 7.44
C ASN A 88 -8.79 -2.33 7.31
N ASP A 89 -9.42 -2.72 8.42
CA ASP A 89 -10.37 -3.82 8.44
C ASP A 89 -11.61 -3.46 7.61
N GLU A 90 -11.99 -4.33 6.67
CA GLU A 90 -13.06 -4.07 5.69
C GLU A 90 -12.88 -2.76 4.90
N GLY A 91 -11.70 -2.16 4.96
CA GLY A 91 -11.34 -0.90 4.31
C GLY A 91 -10.49 -1.12 3.07
N GLN A 92 -10.29 -0.05 2.32
CA GLN A 92 -9.43 -0.03 1.14
C GLN A 92 -8.41 1.09 1.27
N LEU A 93 -7.13 0.72 1.11
CA LEU A 93 -6.01 1.63 1.06
C LEU A 93 -5.30 1.45 -0.29
N LEU A 94 -5.51 2.40 -1.19
CA LEU A 94 -5.25 2.27 -2.62
C LEU A 94 -4.23 3.32 -3.08
N SER A 95 -2.97 2.93 -3.24
CA SER A 95 -1.93 3.80 -3.76
C SER A 95 -1.77 3.66 -5.28
N ASN A 96 -1.82 4.78 -6.01
CA ASN A 96 -1.52 4.80 -7.45
C ASN A 96 -0.02 4.72 -7.73
N GLU A 97 0.82 4.89 -6.72
CA GLU A 97 2.28 4.81 -6.81
C GLU A 97 2.85 3.90 -5.70
N LYS A 98 4.16 3.98 -5.46
CA LYS A 98 4.84 3.26 -4.40
C LYS A 98 4.40 3.81 -3.05
N MET A 99 4.04 2.90 -2.16
CA MET A 99 3.65 3.20 -0.80
C MET A 99 4.73 2.77 0.19
N GLU A 100 5.04 3.65 1.14
CA GLU A 100 5.87 3.32 2.30
C GLU A 100 5.10 3.57 3.60
N GLY A 101 5.04 2.56 4.46
CA GLY A 101 4.41 2.62 5.78
C GLY A 101 5.40 2.25 6.87
N ILE A 102 5.63 3.13 7.83
CA ILE A 102 6.28 2.82 9.10
C ILE A 102 5.15 2.72 10.13
N ILE A 103 4.72 1.49 10.41
CA ILE A 103 3.50 1.21 11.18
C ILE A 103 3.80 0.11 12.19
N LYS A 104 3.72 0.39 13.49
CA LYS A 104 4.02 -0.64 14.51
C LYS A 104 3.07 -1.83 14.40
N GLU A 105 1.76 -1.58 14.34
CA GLU A 105 0.74 -2.61 14.20
C GLU A 105 -0.22 -2.30 13.05
N THR A 106 -0.32 -3.20 12.07
CA THR A 106 -1.25 -3.10 10.94
C THR A 106 -2.30 -4.21 11.02
N SER A 107 -3.58 -3.83 10.99
CA SER A 107 -4.71 -4.75 10.82
C SER A 107 -5.32 -4.57 9.44
N ASN A 108 -5.47 -5.66 8.69
CA ASN A 108 -6.07 -5.70 7.37
C ASN A 108 -7.07 -6.86 7.26
N ILE A 109 -8.02 -6.94 8.20
CA ILE A 109 -8.99 -8.03 8.27
C ILE A 109 -10.08 -7.80 7.24
N ARG A 110 -10.23 -8.71 6.26
CA ARG A 110 -11.15 -8.52 5.10
C ARG A 110 -10.92 -7.20 4.34
N GLY A 111 -9.78 -6.55 4.55
CA GLY A 111 -9.42 -5.29 3.90
C GLY A 111 -8.57 -5.50 2.66
N GLU A 112 -8.26 -4.39 2.00
CA GLU A 112 -7.35 -4.33 0.84
C GLU A 112 -6.31 -3.23 1.03
N ILE A 113 -5.03 -3.61 0.90
CA ILE A 113 -3.90 -2.68 0.75
C ILE A 113 -3.32 -2.92 -0.65
N SER A 114 -3.35 -1.90 -1.49
CA SER A 114 -2.88 -1.97 -2.88
C SER A 114 -1.89 -0.85 -3.18
N GLY A 115 -0.82 -1.15 -3.90
CA GLY A 115 0.13 -0.16 -4.40
C GLY A 115 0.57 -0.49 -5.81
N ASN A 116 0.34 0.39 -6.78
CA ASN A 116 0.69 0.10 -8.18
C ASN A 116 2.21 -0.04 -8.38
N GLU A 117 3.01 0.85 -7.80
CA GLU A 117 4.47 0.87 -8.02
C GLU A 117 5.27 0.24 -6.87
N GLY A 118 4.60 -0.50 -5.98
CA GLY A 118 5.22 -1.22 -4.89
C GLY A 118 4.63 -0.89 -3.52
N ILE A 119 4.88 -1.77 -2.56
CA ILE A 119 4.52 -1.60 -1.15
C ILE A 119 5.76 -1.89 -0.31
N LYS A 120 6.06 -1.00 0.63
CA LYS A 120 7.02 -1.25 1.71
C LYS A 120 6.37 -0.99 3.05
N LEU A 121 6.28 -2.00 3.90
CA LEU A 121 5.77 -1.88 5.27
C LEU A 121 6.86 -2.25 6.25
N ILE A 122 7.15 -1.36 7.21
CA ILE A 122 8.08 -1.58 8.30
C ILE A 122 7.29 -1.57 9.61
N GLY A 123 7.46 -2.56 10.47
CA GLY A 123 6.65 -2.66 11.67
C GLY A 123 6.97 -3.82 12.61
N GLU A 124 6.10 -3.98 13.61
CA GLU A 124 6.17 -5.10 14.54
C GLU A 124 5.20 -6.20 14.16
N LYS A 125 3.94 -5.85 13.87
CA LYS A 125 2.90 -6.82 13.56
C LYS A 125 2.10 -6.43 12.32
N LEU A 126 1.85 -7.42 11.48
CA LEU A 126 0.94 -7.31 10.34
C LEU A 126 -0.07 -8.47 10.38
N ASN A 127 -1.35 -8.15 10.56
CA ASN A 127 -2.43 -9.11 10.54
C ASN A 127 -3.26 -8.98 9.26
N ASN A 128 -2.95 -9.81 8.26
CA ASN A 128 -3.66 -9.92 6.98
C ASN A 128 -4.65 -11.09 6.99
N LEU A 129 -5.56 -11.13 7.98
CA LEU A 129 -6.56 -12.19 8.10
C LEU A 129 -7.67 -12.01 7.06
N THR A 130 -7.82 -12.95 6.12
CA THR A 130 -8.80 -12.86 5.01
C THR A 130 -8.68 -11.61 4.13
N GLY A 131 -7.64 -10.80 4.35
CA GLY A 131 -7.37 -9.57 3.62
C GLY A 131 -6.57 -9.80 2.35
N VAL A 132 -6.30 -8.69 1.65
CA VAL A 132 -5.47 -8.65 0.44
C VAL A 132 -4.41 -7.59 0.61
N ILE A 133 -3.16 -7.97 0.34
CA ILE A 133 -2.06 -7.05 0.09
C ILE A 133 -1.59 -7.33 -1.32
N ARG A 134 -1.64 -6.35 -2.22
CA ARG A 134 -1.26 -6.55 -3.61
C ARG A 134 -0.48 -5.40 -4.23
N SER A 135 0.37 -5.73 -5.20
CA SER A 135 1.11 -4.74 -5.97
C SER A 135 1.36 -5.19 -7.39
N ASN A 136 1.44 -4.24 -8.33
CA ASN A 136 1.92 -4.55 -9.68
C ASN A 136 3.44 -4.75 -9.71
N LYS A 137 4.15 -4.29 -8.66
CA LYS A 137 5.60 -4.41 -8.50
C LYS A 137 5.94 -5.09 -7.17
N LYS A 138 7.07 -4.75 -6.56
CA LYS A 138 7.59 -5.36 -5.34
C LYS A 138 6.72 -5.08 -4.11
N ILE A 139 6.50 -6.13 -3.32
CA ILE A 139 6.03 -6.03 -1.94
C ILE A 139 7.21 -6.34 -1.01
N ASP A 140 7.51 -5.45 -0.08
CA ASP A 140 8.57 -5.57 0.90
C ASP A 140 7.99 -5.41 2.31
N LEU A 141 7.93 -6.51 3.06
CA LEU A 141 7.38 -6.56 4.41
C LEU A 141 8.54 -6.73 5.39
N ASP A 142 9.02 -5.60 5.90
CA ASP A 142 9.98 -5.54 6.99
C ASP A 142 9.27 -5.48 8.34
N VAL A 143 8.51 -6.53 8.62
CA VAL A 143 7.63 -6.63 9.80
C VAL A 143 8.05 -7.84 10.61
N LYS A 144 8.29 -7.64 11.92
CA LYS A 144 8.78 -8.71 12.82
C LYS A 144 7.91 -9.96 12.79
N ASP A 145 6.58 -9.78 12.86
CA ASP A 145 5.59 -10.86 12.82
C ASP A 145 4.50 -10.58 11.77
N THR A 146 4.53 -11.37 10.70
CA THR A 146 3.53 -11.31 9.63
C THR A 146 2.58 -12.50 9.71
N ARG A 147 1.28 -12.22 9.84
CA ARG A 147 0.21 -13.21 9.84
C ARG A 147 -0.64 -13.06 8.57
N ASN A 148 -0.46 -13.97 7.63
CA ASN A 148 -1.25 -14.08 6.40
C ASN A 148 -2.19 -15.29 6.46
N VAL A 149 -3.14 -15.29 7.39
CA VAL A 149 -4.04 -16.43 7.58
C VAL A 149 -5.31 -16.25 6.75
N LYS A 150 -5.62 -17.22 5.88
CA LYS A 150 -6.72 -17.10 4.88
C LYS A 150 -6.62 -15.86 3.99
N GLY A 151 -5.49 -15.16 4.03
CA GLY A 151 -5.22 -13.91 3.35
C GLY A 151 -4.44 -14.11 2.07
N TYR A 152 -4.27 -13.03 1.33
CA TYR A 152 -3.56 -13.00 0.05
C TYR A 152 -2.45 -11.95 0.09
N ILE A 153 -1.25 -12.34 -0.31
CA ILE A 153 -0.13 -11.42 -0.61
C ILE A 153 0.29 -11.69 -2.06
N LEU A 154 0.05 -10.72 -2.95
CA LEU A 154 0.12 -10.92 -4.41
C LEU A 154 0.97 -9.83 -5.07
N SER A 155 2.08 -10.20 -5.70
CA SER A 155 2.86 -9.26 -6.53
C SER A 155 2.65 -9.53 -8.01
N ASP A 156 3.40 -8.83 -8.88
CA ASP A 156 3.37 -9.04 -10.34
C ASP A 156 2.00 -8.74 -10.98
N GLY A 157 1.21 -7.88 -10.33
CA GLY A 157 -0.12 -7.46 -10.81
C GLY A 157 -1.21 -8.50 -10.61
N LEU A 158 -0.91 -9.60 -9.90
CA LEU A 158 -1.86 -10.69 -9.68
C LEU A 158 -3.03 -10.26 -8.79
N THR A 159 -4.19 -10.82 -9.10
CA THR A 159 -5.46 -10.65 -8.39
C THR A 159 -5.91 -11.95 -7.73
N LYS A 160 -6.97 -11.89 -6.90
CA LYS A 160 -7.56 -13.10 -6.29
C LYS A 160 -8.14 -14.02 -7.36
N GLU A 161 -8.59 -13.46 -8.46
CA GLU A 161 -9.17 -14.16 -9.60
C GLU A 161 -8.10 -15.00 -10.30
N ASP A 162 -6.91 -14.44 -10.53
CA ASP A 162 -5.77 -15.17 -11.13
C ASP A 162 -5.33 -16.39 -10.30
N VAL A 163 -5.48 -16.32 -8.98
CA VAL A 163 -5.18 -17.44 -8.07
C VAL A 163 -6.22 -18.56 -8.20
N LYS A 164 -7.49 -18.22 -8.46
CA LYS A 164 -8.58 -19.20 -8.61
C LYS A 164 -8.53 -19.87 -9.98
N GLU A 165 -8.20 -19.16 -11.04
CA GLU A 165 -8.21 -19.68 -12.41
C GLU A 165 -7.16 -20.77 -12.69
N GLU A 166 -6.04 -20.79 -11.97
CA GLU A 166 -5.05 -21.88 -12.08
C GLU A 166 -5.56 -23.25 -11.60
N THR A 167 -6.73 -23.31 -10.96
CA THR A 167 -7.40 -24.60 -10.71
C THR A 167 -8.11 -25.17 -11.93
N LYS A 168 -8.26 -24.41 -13.03
CA LYS A 168 -9.07 -24.82 -14.19
C LYS A 168 -8.32 -25.00 -15.51
N GLU A 169 -7.21 -24.33 -15.77
CA GLU A 169 -6.41 -24.56 -16.98
C GLU A 169 -5.04 -23.92 -16.77
N LYS A 170 -3.95 -24.64 -17.10
CA LYS A 170 -2.61 -24.04 -17.22
C LYS A 170 -2.65 -23.04 -18.37
N LYS A 171 -3.06 -21.80 -18.10
CA LYS A 171 -2.78 -20.69 -19.02
C LYS A 171 -1.27 -20.65 -19.18
N GLU A 172 -0.78 -20.88 -20.39
CA GLU A 172 0.59 -20.57 -20.78
C GLU A 172 0.88 -19.15 -20.31
N GLN A 173 1.64 -19.04 -19.22
CA GLN A 173 2.05 -17.77 -18.70
C GLN A 173 2.90 -17.14 -19.79
N LYS A 174 2.58 -15.91 -20.19
CA LYS A 174 3.42 -15.15 -21.11
C LYS A 174 4.83 -15.16 -20.54
N ASN A 175 5.71 -15.93 -21.18
CA ASN A 175 7.14 -15.83 -21.02
C ASN A 175 7.53 -14.42 -21.47
N ASN A 176 7.38 -13.44 -20.59
CA ASN A 176 8.17 -12.23 -20.70
C ASN A 176 9.57 -12.64 -20.24
N GLU A 177 10.37 -13.12 -21.19
CA GLU A 177 11.78 -13.53 -21.04
C GLU A 177 12.69 -12.36 -20.56
N ASP A 178 12.14 -11.16 -20.36
CA ASP A 178 12.89 -9.91 -20.27
C ASP A 178 12.88 -9.18 -18.93
N ILE A 179 12.57 -9.81 -17.78
CA ILE A 179 12.78 -9.08 -16.52
C ILE A 179 13.28 -9.94 -15.36
N LYS A 180 14.62 -10.09 -15.29
CA LYS A 180 15.37 -10.16 -14.03
C LYS A 180 15.24 -8.84 -13.24
N ASN A 181 14.03 -8.29 -13.09
CA ASN A 181 13.85 -7.08 -12.29
C ASN A 181 13.75 -7.47 -10.82
N LYS A 182 14.74 -7.06 -10.03
CA LYS A 182 14.66 -7.05 -8.55
C LYS A 182 13.50 -6.19 -8.01
N GLU A 183 12.79 -5.50 -8.89
CA GLU A 183 11.63 -4.64 -8.62
C GLU A 183 10.27 -5.36 -8.66
N ILE A 184 10.21 -6.66 -8.97
CA ILE A 184 8.98 -7.46 -8.93
C ILE A 184 9.20 -8.66 -8.01
N GLY A 185 8.26 -8.91 -7.09
CA GLY A 185 8.36 -10.02 -6.15
C GLY A 185 7.85 -9.67 -4.77
N ILE A 186 8.10 -10.59 -3.83
CA ILE A 186 7.68 -10.49 -2.43
C ILE A 186 8.90 -10.77 -1.56
N ASN A 187 9.19 -9.87 -0.62
CA ASN A 187 10.17 -10.08 0.43
C ASN A 187 9.48 -9.95 1.79
N ILE A 188 9.67 -10.93 2.67
CA ILE A 188 9.14 -10.93 4.04
C ILE A 188 10.31 -11.22 4.97
N THR A 189 10.78 -10.24 5.73
CA THR A 189 12.02 -10.37 6.52
C THR A 189 11.83 -11.03 7.88
N GLY A 190 10.66 -10.83 8.51
CA GLY A 190 10.33 -11.37 9.83
C GLY A 190 9.67 -12.75 9.79
N THR A 191 9.13 -13.16 10.94
CA THR A 191 8.38 -14.41 11.05
C THR A 191 7.10 -14.36 10.22
N LEU A 192 6.70 -15.51 9.70
CA LEU A 192 5.53 -15.66 8.84
C LEU A 192 4.64 -16.80 9.31
N ASP A 193 3.35 -16.52 9.48
CA ASP A 193 2.27 -17.50 9.59
C ASP A 193 1.35 -17.39 8.37
N ASN A 194 1.46 -18.34 7.46
CA ASN A 194 0.71 -18.43 6.20
C ASN A 194 -0.36 -19.54 6.21
N ARG A 195 -0.89 -19.94 7.38
CA ARG A 195 -1.92 -21.00 7.45
C ARG A 195 -3.17 -20.63 6.65
N GLU A 196 -3.58 -21.53 5.76
CA GLU A 196 -4.69 -21.31 4.81
C GLU A 196 -4.53 -20.06 3.92
N GLY A 197 -3.37 -19.39 3.94
CA GLY A 197 -3.08 -18.18 3.18
C GLY A 197 -2.48 -18.48 1.80
N VAL A 198 -2.49 -17.48 0.94
CA VAL A 198 -1.82 -17.52 -0.37
C VAL A 198 -0.78 -16.41 -0.46
N ILE A 199 0.43 -16.77 -0.86
CA ILE A 199 1.49 -15.85 -1.26
C ILE A 199 1.88 -16.21 -2.68
N ARG A 200 1.78 -15.27 -3.60
CA ARG A 200 2.11 -15.51 -5.02
C ARG A 200 2.78 -14.31 -5.66
N GLY A 201 3.85 -14.56 -6.41
CA GLY A 201 4.63 -13.51 -7.05
C GLY A 201 5.70 -14.05 -7.97
N ARG A 202 6.42 -13.13 -8.63
CA ARG A 202 7.53 -13.46 -9.54
C ARG A 202 8.68 -14.13 -8.80
N GLU A 203 9.29 -13.43 -7.86
CA GLU A 203 10.27 -13.97 -6.93
C GLU A 203 9.72 -13.84 -5.51
N ILE A 204 9.99 -14.82 -4.65
CA ILE A 204 9.56 -14.81 -3.26
C ILE A 204 10.74 -15.12 -2.36
N THR A 205 11.00 -14.25 -1.39
CA THR A 205 11.98 -14.45 -0.34
C THR A 205 11.30 -14.36 1.02
N ILE A 206 11.40 -15.44 1.80
CA ILE A 206 11.01 -15.47 3.22
C ILE A 206 12.30 -15.50 4.04
N GLY A 207 12.66 -14.32 4.55
CA GLY A 207 13.85 -14.04 5.33
C GLY A 207 13.82 -14.65 6.73
N GLY A 208 12.66 -14.58 7.39
CA GLY A 208 12.48 -15.05 8.76
C GLY A 208 11.86 -16.45 8.84
N ASN A 209 11.45 -16.86 10.03
CA ASN A 209 10.92 -18.19 10.28
C ASN A 209 9.51 -18.35 9.70
N LEU A 210 9.27 -19.40 8.92
CA LEU A 210 7.94 -19.81 8.48
C LEU A 210 7.30 -20.67 9.57
N THR A 211 6.54 -20.03 10.46
CA THR A 211 5.92 -20.67 11.64
C THR A 211 4.67 -21.50 11.33
N GLY A 212 4.11 -21.38 10.12
CA GLY A 212 2.96 -22.17 9.71
C GLY A 212 2.60 -21.98 8.24
N ASN A 213 2.30 -23.09 7.55
CA ASN A 213 1.78 -23.07 6.18
C ASN A 213 0.76 -24.20 5.94
N SER A 214 0.10 -24.70 7.00
CA SER A 214 -0.89 -25.76 6.85
C SER A 214 -2.07 -25.27 6.00
N LYS A 215 -2.39 -26.03 4.94
CA LYS A 215 -3.36 -25.64 3.89
C LYS A 215 -3.06 -24.30 3.21
N GLY A 216 -1.89 -23.70 3.44
CA GLY A 216 -1.44 -22.49 2.78
C GLY A 216 -0.71 -22.82 1.47
N LYS A 217 -0.62 -21.83 0.58
CA LYS A 217 0.10 -21.91 -0.69
C LYS A 217 1.13 -20.77 -0.75
N ILE A 218 2.38 -21.10 -1.07
CA ILE A 218 3.43 -20.14 -1.42
C ILE A 218 3.90 -20.55 -2.81
N ASP A 219 3.66 -19.68 -3.79
CA ASP A 219 3.78 -20.00 -5.21
C ASP A 219 4.62 -18.94 -5.92
N SER A 220 5.85 -19.32 -6.28
CA SER A 220 6.76 -18.47 -7.03
C SER A 220 6.86 -18.98 -8.46
N ILE A 221 6.74 -18.08 -9.43
CA ILE A 221 6.98 -18.41 -10.85
C ILE A 221 8.46 -18.25 -11.25
N GLY A 222 9.29 -17.77 -10.32
CA GLY A 222 10.74 -17.62 -10.44
C GLY A 222 11.44 -18.20 -9.20
N ALA A 223 12.39 -17.47 -8.63
CA ALA A 223 13.10 -17.93 -7.43
C ALA A 223 12.18 -17.98 -6.20
N LEU A 224 12.25 -19.06 -5.42
CA LEU A 224 11.68 -19.16 -4.09
C LEU A 224 12.82 -19.40 -3.10
N THR A 225 13.05 -18.44 -2.20
CA THR A 225 14.11 -18.51 -1.19
C THR A 225 13.50 -18.53 0.20
N LEU A 226 13.85 -19.53 1.01
CA LEU A 226 13.52 -19.62 2.43
C LEU A 226 14.83 -19.63 3.21
N THR A 227 15.07 -18.61 4.05
CA THR A 227 16.33 -18.52 4.83
C THR A 227 16.15 -18.79 6.32
N GLY A 228 14.93 -18.67 6.84
CA GLY A 228 14.61 -18.98 8.24
C GLY A 228 14.24 -20.45 8.48
N LYS A 229 13.91 -20.77 9.73
CA LYS A 229 13.40 -22.10 10.11
C LYS A 229 11.98 -22.31 9.60
N ILE A 230 11.61 -23.56 9.35
CA ILE A 230 10.28 -24.03 8.92
C ILE A 230 9.70 -24.93 10.00
#